data_AF-A0A3N5G9B1-F1
#
_entry.id   AF-A0A3N5G9B1-F1
#
_cell.length_a   1.000
_cell.length_b   1.000
_cell.length_c   1.000
_cell.angle_alpha   90.00
_cell.angle_beta   90.00
_cell.angle_gamma   90.00
#
_symmetry.space_group_name_H-M   'P 1'
#
loop_
_entity.id
_entity.type
_entity.pdbx_description
1 polymer ?
#
loop_
_entity_poly.entity_id
_entity_poly.type
_entity_poly.pdbx_seq_one_letter_code
_entity_poly.pdbx_strand_id
1 'polypeptide(L)'
;MNHHNEIEKAMVQLNACNFKLCSIQCGVILEDILKNTYNNKKDAFRRSYSYNGKLTLGSLLIIYKKNDGFSLLSDFYKIDKKKLDAIDFDTMVSIRNKASHDGQDDKDTETEADAHIIFGYLLKLLTIISPFQKITPKDPVKSLPVPEPQPPKPDPRLKKIIYIPGAGKPDPKEPLPPKDTVEVCRNNETGKYFIYLGETTDKKSRYITPEGNIKELASNLFHQIEEQDKEFILTKKLITREQHEKLIFYKKALSNDVTNIIPHPQEQEEPGYIKKYRKMIENPDSIPSIMLKLIKEAGKIPWKDLKKSLIQKYNYKDSGSLGASIRVLEIDGHIKISGRGDDRSISYSK
;
A
#
# COMPACT_ATOMS: atom_id res chain seq x y z
N MET A 1 13.13 19.83 -12.26
CA MET A 1 13.01 18.80 -11.21
C MET A 1 13.63 17.53 -11.72
N ASN A 2 14.44 16.85 -10.90
CA ASN A 2 15.00 15.56 -11.27
C ASN A 2 14.08 14.45 -10.75
N HIS A 3 13.24 13.89 -11.62
CA HIS A 3 12.33 12.79 -11.25
C HIS A 3 13.01 11.42 -11.26
N HIS A 4 14.33 11.35 -11.53
CA HIS A 4 15.05 10.08 -11.73
C HIS A 4 14.85 9.08 -10.59
N ASN A 5 15.02 9.50 -9.34
CA ASN A 5 14.86 8.62 -8.18
C ASN A 5 13.43 8.08 -8.06
N GLU A 6 12.42 8.89 -8.38
CA GLU A 6 11.01 8.46 -8.29
C GLU A 6 10.65 7.52 -9.45
N ILE A 7 11.24 7.71 -10.63
CA ILE A 7 11.11 6.80 -11.77
C ILE A 7 11.77 5.46 -11.46
N GLU A 8 12.97 5.45 -10.89
CA GLU A 8 13.65 4.22 -10.46
C GLU A 8 12.81 3.47 -9.42
N LYS A 9 12.20 4.18 -8.46
CA LYS A 9 11.26 3.57 -7.50
C LYS A 9 10.06 2.93 -8.20
N ALA A 10 9.42 3.63 -9.14
CA ALA A 10 8.29 3.09 -9.90
C ALA A 10 8.69 1.83 -10.70
N MET A 11 9.89 1.84 -11.29
CA MET A 11 10.44 0.69 -12.03
C MET A 11 10.73 -0.50 -11.12
N VAL A 12 11.31 -0.25 -9.93
CA VAL A 12 11.53 -1.30 -8.91
C VAL A 12 10.20 -1.89 -8.46
N GLN A 13 9.16 -1.08 -8.26
CA GLN A 13 7.82 -1.55 -7.92
C GLN A 13 7.22 -2.40 -9.02
N LEU A 14 7.35 -1.98 -10.28
CA LEU A 14 6.86 -2.74 -11.45
C LEU A 14 7.54 -4.11 -11.54
N ASN A 15 8.87 -4.16 -11.44
CA ASN A 15 9.66 -5.40 -11.52
C ASN A 15 9.41 -6.35 -10.34
N ALA A 16 9.02 -5.80 -9.19
CA ALA A 16 8.68 -6.58 -8.00
C ALA A 16 7.19 -6.98 -7.94
N CYS A 17 6.45 -6.82 -9.04
CA CYS A 17 5.01 -7.10 -9.14
C CYS A 17 4.14 -6.32 -8.12
N ASN A 18 4.61 -5.14 -7.66
CA ASN A 18 3.86 -4.23 -6.80
C ASN A 18 3.10 -3.21 -7.67
N PHE A 19 2.18 -3.68 -8.50
CA PHE A 19 1.58 -2.92 -9.60
C PHE A 19 0.78 -1.70 -9.11
N LYS A 20 0.01 -1.83 -8.03
CA LYS A 20 -0.72 -0.73 -7.41
C LYS A 20 0.21 0.38 -6.91
N LEU A 21 1.31 0.01 -6.25
CA LEU A 21 2.31 0.98 -5.80
C LEU A 21 2.97 1.67 -6.99
N CYS A 22 3.31 0.92 -8.04
CA CYS A 22 3.83 1.48 -9.29
C CYS A 22 2.87 2.51 -9.89
N SER A 23 1.58 2.18 -10.01
CA SER A 23 0.54 3.07 -10.54
C SER A 23 0.37 4.35 -9.71
N ILE A 24 0.38 4.23 -8.38
CA ILE A 24 0.33 5.37 -7.47
C ILE A 24 1.55 6.26 -7.66
N GLN A 25 2.75 5.67 -7.67
CA GLN A 25 4.01 6.37 -7.84
C GLN A 25 4.07 7.11 -9.19
N CYS A 26 3.63 6.47 -10.27
CA CYS A 26 3.55 7.08 -11.59
C CYS A 26 2.65 8.32 -11.60
N GLY A 27 1.49 8.24 -10.97
CA GLY A 27 0.60 9.39 -10.89
C GLY A 27 1.09 10.50 -9.96
N VAL A 28 1.90 10.20 -8.93
CA VAL A 28 2.59 11.24 -8.12
C VAL A 28 3.59 12.02 -8.99
N ILE A 29 4.38 11.33 -9.81
CA ILE A 29 5.33 11.98 -10.72
C ILE A 29 4.58 12.85 -11.74
N LEU A 30 3.50 12.34 -12.33
CA LEU A 30 2.65 13.10 -13.24
C LEU A 30 2.04 14.34 -12.56
N GLU A 31 1.53 14.19 -11.34
CA GLU A 31 0.96 15.29 -10.56
C GLU A 31 1.99 16.40 -10.33
N ASP A 32 3.23 16.04 -10.01
CA ASP A 32 4.32 16.99 -9.79
C ASP A 32 4.71 17.74 -11.08
N ILE A 33 4.80 17.03 -12.21
CA ILE A 33 5.05 17.65 -13.53
C ILE A 33 3.98 18.71 -13.84
N LEU A 34 2.70 18.36 -13.67
CA LEU A 34 1.57 19.27 -13.94
C LEU A 34 1.51 20.43 -12.93
N LYS A 35 1.81 20.19 -11.65
CA LYS A 35 1.88 21.23 -10.63
C LYS A 35 2.98 22.23 -10.92
N ASN A 36 4.16 21.74 -11.30
CA ASN A 36 5.29 22.60 -11.59
C ASN A 36 4.95 23.58 -12.72
N THR A 37 4.40 23.10 -13.84
CA THR A 37 3.96 23.98 -14.93
C THR A 37 2.82 24.90 -14.52
N TYR A 38 1.82 24.41 -13.77
CA TYR A 38 0.72 25.24 -13.26
C TYR A 38 1.22 26.40 -12.40
N ASN A 39 2.14 26.13 -11.49
CA ASN A 39 2.71 27.14 -10.60
C ASN A 39 3.56 28.16 -11.36
N ASN A 40 4.33 27.73 -12.35
CA ASN A 40 5.15 28.63 -13.18
C ASN A 40 4.32 29.48 -14.16
N LYS A 41 3.13 29.00 -14.55
CA LYS A 41 2.23 29.69 -15.49
C LYS A 41 0.92 30.13 -14.83
N LYS A 42 0.93 30.33 -13.51
CA LYS A 42 -0.29 30.54 -12.71
C LYS A 42 -1.16 31.70 -13.21
N ASP A 43 -0.55 32.78 -13.69
CA ASP A 43 -1.29 33.94 -14.22
C ASP A 43 -1.98 33.66 -15.56
N ALA A 44 -1.43 32.73 -16.36
CA ALA A 44 -2.11 32.25 -17.57
C ALA A 44 -3.34 31.39 -17.23
N PHE A 45 -3.28 30.63 -16.13
CA PHE A 45 -4.42 29.84 -15.64
C PHE A 45 -5.48 30.67 -14.87
N ARG A 46 -5.11 31.81 -14.29
CA ARG A 46 -5.99 32.64 -13.44
C ARG A 46 -7.16 33.29 -14.17
N ARG A 47 -7.10 33.44 -15.49
CA ARG A 47 -8.15 34.15 -16.26
C ARG A 47 -9.48 33.42 -16.31
N SER A 48 -9.55 32.18 -15.82
CA SER A 48 -10.66 31.28 -16.12
C SER A 48 -11.09 30.35 -14.97
N TYR A 49 -10.31 30.21 -13.89
CA TYR A 49 -10.74 29.39 -12.75
C TYR A 49 -10.02 29.71 -11.43
N SER A 50 -10.79 29.97 -10.36
CA SER A 50 -10.28 30.07 -8.98
C SER A 50 -10.51 28.75 -8.26
N TYR A 51 -9.45 27.98 -8.01
CA TYR A 51 -9.51 26.74 -7.24
C TYR A 51 -8.91 26.95 -5.85
N ASN A 52 -9.73 26.82 -4.81
CA ASN A 52 -9.33 27.04 -3.41
C ASN A 52 -8.98 25.73 -2.66
N GLY A 53 -8.94 24.58 -3.35
CA GLY A 53 -8.67 23.27 -2.75
C GLY A 53 -7.21 22.80 -2.91
N LYS A 54 -6.90 21.64 -2.33
CA LYS A 54 -5.65 20.91 -2.61
C LYS A 54 -5.69 20.41 -4.05
N LEU A 55 -4.75 20.88 -4.88
CA LEU A 55 -4.62 20.43 -6.26
C LEU A 55 -4.19 18.94 -6.28
N THR A 56 -5.15 18.06 -6.53
CA THR A 56 -4.92 16.65 -6.86
C THR A 56 -4.71 16.49 -8.36
N LEU A 57 -4.13 15.38 -8.77
CA LEU A 57 -3.92 15.03 -10.18
C LEU A 57 -5.20 15.18 -11.02
N GLY A 58 -6.34 14.67 -10.54
CA GLY A 58 -7.63 14.81 -11.25
C GLY A 58 -8.08 16.26 -11.39
N SER A 59 -7.94 17.07 -10.32
CA SER A 59 -8.28 18.50 -10.39
C SER A 59 -7.37 19.28 -11.34
N LEU A 60 -6.08 18.92 -11.40
CA LEU A 60 -5.13 19.51 -12.34
C LEU A 60 -5.51 19.17 -13.78
N LEU A 61 -5.85 17.91 -14.06
CA LEU A 61 -6.24 17.53 -15.42
C LEU A 61 -7.46 18.32 -15.91
N ILE A 62 -8.46 18.53 -15.05
CA ILE A 62 -9.64 19.37 -15.36
C ILE A 62 -9.20 20.81 -15.66
N ILE A 63 -8.30 21.38 -14.85
CA ILE A 63 -7.78 22.74 -15.06
C ILE A 63 -7.02 22.82 -16.40
N TYR A 64 -6.20 21.83 -16.73
CA TYR A 64 -5.44 21.81 -17.97
C TYR A 64 -6.37 21.76 -19.18
N LYS A 65 -7.39 20.89 -19.16
CA LYS A 65 -8.37 20.79 -20.26
C LYS A 65 -9.17 22.07 -20.47
N LYS A 66 -9.62 22.71 -19.39
CA LYS A 66 -10.47 23.91 -19.47
C LYS A 66 -9.74 25.16 -19.94
N ASN A 67 -8.42 25.21 -19.78
CA ASN A 67 -7.63 26.43 -19.93
C ASN A 67 -6.53 26.32 -20.98
N ASP A 68 -6.67 25.38 -21.92
CA ASP A 68 -5.64 25.04 -22.90
C ASP A 68 -4.25 24.83 -22.23
N GLY A 69 -4.26 24.26 -21.02
CA GLY A 69 -3.08 24.08 -20.20
C GLY A 69 -2.05 23.15 -20.81
N PHE A 70 -2.46 22.27 -21.74
CA PHE A 70 -1.53 21.45 -22.51
C PHE A 70 -0.72 22.26 -23.52
N SER A 71 -1.27 23.35 -24.10
CA SER A 71 -0.44 24.30 -24.87
C SER A 71 0.57 24.98 -23.95
N LEU A 72 0.16 25.40 -22.75
CA LEU A 72 1.08 26.00 -21.77
C LEU A 72 2.18 25.01 -21.32
N LEU A 73 1.84 23.73 -21.19
CA LEU A 73 2.80 22.65 -20.94
C LEU A 73 3.79 22.49 -22.11
N SER A 74 3.25 22.52 -23.33
CA SER A 74 4.02 22.45 -24.57
C SER A 74 5.05 23.57 -24.63
N ASP A 75 4.61 24.79 -24.40
CA ASP A 75 5.44 25.99 -24.41
C ASP A 75 6.47 25.97 -23.27
N PHE A 76 6.06 25.52 -22.08
CA PHE A 76 6.94 25.48 -20.90
C PHE A 76 8.12 24.54 -21.09
N TYR A 77 7.89 23.35 -21.66
CA TYR A 77 8.94 22.37 -21.94
C TYR A 77 9.54 22.50 -23.36
N LYS A 78 9.06 23.45 -24.18
CA LYS A 78 9.45 23.63 -25.59
C LYS A 78 9.29 22.35 -26.41
N ILE A 79 8.17 21.67 -26.24
CA ILE A 79 7.84 20.41 -26.91
C ILE A 79 6.81 20.63 -28.01
N ASP A 80 6.75 19.69 -28.97
CA ASP A 80 5.71 19.67 -30.00
C ASP A 80 4.38 19.18 -29.37
N LYS A 81 3.34 20.02 -29.48
CA LYS A 81 2.00 19.73 -28.96
C LYS A 81 1.45 18.41 -29.48
N LYS A 82 1.74 18.05 -30.75
CA LYS A 82 1.26 16.78 -31.33
C LYS A 82 1.81 15.55 -30.59
N LYS A 83 3.03 15.64 -30.05
CA LYS A 83 3.61 14.55 -29.24
C LYS A 83 2.91 14.43 -27.89
N LEU A 84 2.53 15.55 -27.31
CA LEU A 84 1.80 15.63 -26.05
C LEU A 84 0.36 15.11 -26.21
N ASP A 85 -0.30 15.42 -27.32
CA ASP A 85 -1.65 14.95 -27.66
C ASP A 85 -1.71 13.42 -27.80
N ALA A 86 -0.58 12.76 -28.04
CA ALA A 86 -0.47 11.30 -28.10
C ALA A 86 -0.34 10.63 -26.72
N ILE A 87 -0.48 11.39 -25.62
CA ILE A 87 -0.50 10.88 -24.25
C ILE A 87 -1.92 10.92 -23.72
N ASP A 88 -2.43 9.77 -23.30
CA ASP A 88 -3.75 9.65 -22.71
C ASP A 88 -3.72 9.95 -21.21
N PHE A 89 -3.78 11.24 -20.89
CA PHE A 89 -3.80 11.69 -19.49
C PHE A 89 -5.04 11.21 -18.74
N ASP A 90 -6.19 11.00 -19.39
CA ASP A 90 -7.39 10.51 -18.71
C ASP A 90 -7.20 9.09 -18.20
N THR A 91 -6.65 8.22 -19.04
CA THR A 91 -6.31 6.85 -18.67
C THR A 91 -5.31 6.82 -17.53
N MET A 92 -4.25 7.63 -17.55
CA MET A 92 -3.29 7.72 -16.44
C MET A 92 -3.95 8.14 -15.11
N VAL A 93 -4.85 9.13 -15.14
CA VAL A 93 -5.58 9.56 -13.95
C VAL A 93 -6.55 8.49 -13.45
N SER A 94 -7.26 7.82 -14.36
CA SER A 94 -8.17 6.72 -14.05
C SER A 94 -7.43 5.59 -13.33
N ILE A 95 -6.34 5.08 -13.93
CA ILE A 95 -5.50 4.02 -13.39
C ILE A 95 -4.98 4.39 -11.99
N ARG A 96 -4.44 5.61 -11.82
CA ARG A 96 -3.93 6.02 -10.50
C ARG A 96 -5.04 6.08 -9.46
N ASN A 97 -6.22 6.60 -9.81
CA ASN A 97 -7.33 6.70 -8.86
C ASN A 97 -7.85 5.32 -8.47
N LYS A 98 -8.00 4.42 -9.46
CA LYS A 98 -8.32 3.01 -9.26
C LYS A 98 -7.32 2.36 -8.29
N ALA A 99 -6.02 2.47 -8.58
CA ALA A 99 -4.96 1.97 -7.69
C ALA A 99 -5.03 2.57 -6.28
N SER A 100 -5.37 3.86 -6.13
CA SER A 100 -5.44 4.53 -4.82
C SER A 100 -6.65 4.11 -3.97
N HIS A 101 -7.77 3.76 -4.61
CA HIS A 101 -9.06 3.58 -3.93
C HIS A 101 -9.59 2.15 -3.94
N ASP A 102 -9.24 1.36 -4.94
CA ASP A 102 -9.76 0.02 -5.10
C ASP A 102 -8.93 -0.94 -4.26
N GLY A 103 -9.63 -1.77 -3.47
CA GLY A 103 -9.01 -2.84 -2.69
C GLY A 103 -8.63 -4.07 -3.50
N GLN A 104 -8.43 -3.93 -4.82
CA GLN A 104 -8.00 -5.03 -5.69
C GLN A 104 -6.60 -5.52 -5.29
N ASP A 105 -6.41 -6.83 -5.42
CA ASP A 105 -5.12 -7.50 -5.22
C ASP A 105 -4.18 -7.11 -6.38
N ASP A 106 -2.88 -6.97 -6.08
CA ASP A 106 -1.84 -6.78 -7.10
C ASP A 106 -1.77 -7.98 -8.06
N LYS A 107 -2.33 -9.14 -7.70
CA LYS A 107 -2.37 -10.32 -8.59
C LYS A 107 -3.45 -10.28 -9.68
N ASP A 108 -4.32 -9.27 -9.67
CA ASP A 108 -5.31 -9.11 -10.73
C ASP A 108 -4.61 -8.72 -12.04
N THR A 109 -4.85 -9.51 -13.10
CA THR A 109 -4.33 -9.24 -14.46
C THR A 109 -4.66 -7.84 -14.95
N GLU A 110 -5.78 -7.27 -14.49
CA GLU A 110 -6.15 -5.89 -14.82
C GLU A 110 -5.22 -4.87 -14.13
N THR A 111 -4.87 -5.09 -12.85
CA THR A 111 -3.93 -4.23 -12.10
C THR A 111 -2.54 -4.27 -12.73
N GLU A 112 -2.08 -5.43 -13.16
CA GLU A 112 -0.81 -5.58 -13.89
C GLU A 112 -0.81 -4.79 -15.20
N ALA A 113 -1.84 -4.95 -16.02
CA ALA A 113 -1.96 -4.23 -17.29
C ALA A 113 -2.00 -2.71 -17.06
N ASP A 114 -2.80 -2.26 -16.09
CA ASP A 114 -2.91 -0.86 -15.69
C ASP A 114 -1.54 -0.27 -15.31
N ALA A 115 -0.75 -0.98 -14.51
CA ALA A 115 0.59 -0.53 -14.11
C ALA A 115 1.54 -0.38 -15.30
N HIS A 116 1.54 -1.33 -16.24
CA HIS A 116 2.35 -1.23 -17.46
C HIS A 116 1.90 -0.07 -18.36
N ILE A 117 0.59 0.14 -18.50
CA ILE A 117 0.02 1.24 -19.30
C ILE A 117 0.43 2.60 -18.74
N ILE A 118 0.19 2.84 -17.44
CA ILE A 118 0.52 4.14 -16.83
C ILE A 118 2.03 4.38 -16.80
N PHE A 119 2.85 3.36 -16.54
CA PHE A 119 4.30 3.47 -16.57
C PHE A 119 4.81 3.77 -18.00
N GLY A 120 4.26 3.11 -19.01
CA GLY A 120 4.58 3.35 -20.42
C GLY A 120 4.25 4.79 -20.86
N TYR A 121 3.07 5.29 -20.51
CA TYR A 121 2.72 6.70 -20.79
C TYR A 121 3.61 7.68 -20.04
N LEU A 122 3.98 7.38 -18.79
CA LEU A 122 4.90 8.21 -18.03
C LEU A 122 6.28 8.28 -18.70
N LEU A 123 6.85 7.15 -19.13
CA LEU A 123 8.11 7.13 -19.87
C LEU A 123 8.01 7.93 -21.19
N LYS A 124 6.89 7.79 -21.91
CA LYS A 124 6.63 8.58 -23.12
C LYS A 124 6.58 10.08 -22.83
N LEU A 125 5.93 10.50 -21.74
CA LEU A 125 5.92 11.91 -21.31
C LEU A 125 7.33 12.40 -21.01
N LEU A 126 8.10 11.63 -20.23
CA LEU A 126 9.45 11.98 -19.79
C LEU A 126 10.42 12.12 -20.97
N THR A 127 10.33 11.24 -21.96
CA THR A 127 11.14 11.33 -23.19
C THR A 127 10.80 12.57 -24.02
N ILE A 128 9.55 13.06 -23.96
CA ILE A 128 9.14 14.29 -24.63
C ILE A 128 9.62 15.53 -23.87
N ILE A 129 9.43 15.61 -22.54
CA ILE A 129 9.74 16.82 -21.75
C ILE A 129 11.22 16.96 -21.40
N SER A 130 11.98 15.86 -21.44
CA SER A 130 13.40 15.85 -21.08
C SER A 130 14.22 15.01 -22.06
N PRO A 131 14.26 15.39 -23.36
CA PRO A 131 14.92 14.60 -24.39
C PRO A 131 16.44 14.44 -24.17
N PHE A 132 17.04 15.31 -23.34
CA PHE A 132 18.48 15.30 -23.01
C PHE A 132 18.81 14.52 -21.73
N GLN A 133 17.82 14.14 -20.92
CA GLN A 133 18.03 13.09 -19.94
C GLN A 133 17.87 11.77 -20.67
N LYS A 134 18.95 11.31 -21.32
CA LYS A 134 19.07 9.89 -21.63
C LYS A 134 18.96 9.15 -20.30
N ILE A 135 17.76 8.68 -19.98
CA ILE A 135 17.59 7.56 -19.06
C ILE A 135 18.13 6.38 -19.86
N THR A 136 19.45 6.28 -19.98
CA THR A 136 20.05 5.00 -20.33
C THR A 136 19.61 4.10 -19.20
N PRO A 137 18.82 3.03 -19.47
CA PRO A 137 18.72 1.95 -18.51
C PRO A 137 20.17 1.60 -18.26
N LYS A 138 20.69 1.89 -17.07
CA LYS A 138 21.98 1.33 -16.67
C LYS A 138 21.79 -0.16 -16.91
N ASP A 139 22.72 -0.76 -17.66
CA ASP A 139 22.70 -2.18 -18.06
C ASP A 139 21.95 -2.99 -17.01
N PRO A 140 20.94 -3.81 -17.40
CA PRO A 140 20.05 -4.52 -16.46
C PRO A 140 20.92 -5.03 -15.34
N VAL A 141 20.81 -4.41 -14.15
CA VAL A 141 21.86 -4.38 -13.13
C VAL A 141 22.59 -5.69 -13.19
N LYS A 142 23.77 -5.73 -13.85
CA LYS A 142 24.61 -6.93 -13.83
C LYS A 142 24.75 -7.18 -12.36
N SER A 143 24.14 -8.27 -11.88
CA SER A 143 24.18 -8.69 -10.50
C SER A 143 25.62 -8.46 -10.05
N LEU A 144 25.84 -7.45 -9.20
CA LEU A 144 27.17 -7.18 -8.68
C LEU A 144 27.67 -8.52 -8.14
N PRO A 145 28.90 -8.96 -8.48
CA PRO A 145 29.45 -10.13 -7.84
C PRO A 145 29.34 -9.87 -6.36
N VAL A 146 28.51 -10.65 -5.68
CA VAL A 146 28.40 -10.61 -4.23
C VAL A 146 29.82 -10.86 -3.75
N PRO A 147 30.44 -9.91 -3.03
CA PRO A 147 31.80 -10.12 -2.56
C PRO A 147 31.78 -11.41 -1.75
N GLU A 148 32.64 -12.35 -2.15
CA GLU A 148 32.83 -13.58 -1.40
C GLU A 148 33.13 -13.17 0.05
N PRO A 149 32.34 -13.62 1.05
CA PRO A 149 32.46 -13.12 2.40
C PRO A 149 33.85 -13.49 2.92
N GLN A 150 34.73 -12.50 3.04
CA GLN A 150 35.95 -12.71 3.80
C GLN A 150 35.55 -12.98 5.25
N PRO A 151 36.15 -14.00 5.89
CA PRO A 151 35.92 -14.24 7.32
C PRO A 151 36.23 -12.94 8.08
N PRO A 152 35.36 -12.53 9.02
CA PRO A 152 35.54 -11.29 9.75
C PRO A 152 36.90 -11.31 10.44
N LYS A 153 37.76 -10.33 10.12
CA LYS A 153 38.97 -10.09 10.90
C LYS A 153 38.53 -9.80 12.34
N PRO A 154 39.15 -10.44 13.35
CA PRO A 154 38.79 -10.22 14.74
C PRO A 154 38.91 -8.73 15.08
N ASP A 155 37.82 -8.15 15.58
CA ASP A 155 37.76 -6.75 15.99
C ASP A 155 38.66 -6.56 17.23
N PRO A 156 39.75 -5.77 17.15
CA PRO A 156 40.63 -5.50 18.30
C PRO A 156 39.95 -4.65 19.39
N ARG A 157 38.69 -4.21 19.19
CA ARG A 157 37.98 -3.27 20.08
C ARG A 157 36.84 -3.90 20.88
N LEU A 158 36.77 -5.24 20.98
CA LEU A 158 35.96 -5.90 22.02
C LEU A 158 36.54 -5.55 23.41
N LYS A 159 36.11 -4.40 23.92
CA LYS A 159 36.35 -3.96 25.29
C LYS A 159 35.79 -5.02 26.22
N LYS A 160 36.70 -5.58 27.02
CA LYS A 160 36.44 -6.36 28.22
C LYS A 160 35.24 -5.75 28.96
N ILE A 161 34.11 -6.45 29.00
CA ILE A 161 32.97 -6.08 29.84
C ILE A 161 33.47 -6.14 31.27
N ILE A 162 33.65 -4.96 31.88
CA ILE A 162 34.02 -4.85 33.29
C ILE A 162 32.75 -5.16 34.07
N TYR A 163 32.79 -6.29 34.79
CA TYR A 163 31.80 -6.64 35.80
C TYR A 163 31.80 -5.56 36.89
N ILE A 164 30.69 -4.82 37.01
CA ILE A 164 30.45 -3.91 38.13
C ILE A 164 29.71 -4.72 39.21
N PRO A 165 30.35 -5.06 40.35
CA PRO A 165 29.67 -5.71 41.45
C PRO A 165 28.72 -4.69 42.09
N GLY A 166 27.41 -4.90 42.01
CA GLY A 166 26.42 -4.08 42.75
C GLY A 166 25.21 -3.58 41.95
N ALA A 167 25.14 -3.82 40.64
CA ALA A 167 23.88 -3.61 39.92
C ALA A 167 22.88 -4.69 40.35
N GLY A 168 21.80 -4.28 41.02
CA GLY A 168 20.77 -5.16 41.55
C GLY A 168 20.29 -6.17 40.52
N LYS A 169 20.10 -7.42 40.95
CA LYS A 169 19.56 -8.48 40.10
C LYS A 169 18.25 -7.98 39.47
N PRO A 170 18.10 -8.00 38.14
CA PRO A 170 16.81 -7.70 37.51
C PRO A 170 15.76 -8.66 38.08
N ASP A 171 14.62 -8.09 38.44
CA ASP A 171 13.51 -8.78 39.11
C ASP A 171 13.08 -10.00 38.25
N PRO A 172 13.04 -11.24 38.78
CA PRO A 172 12.81 -12.47 38.00
C PRO A 172 11.42 -12.61 37.35
N LYS A 173 10.62 -11.55 37.31
CA LYS A 173 9.19 -11.59 36.96
C LYS A 173 8.81 -10.84 35.69
N GLU A 174 9.75 -10.21 35.00
CA GLU A 174 9.43 -9.55 33.74
C GLU A 174 9.35 -10.59 32.61
N PRO A 175 8.17 -10.83 31.99
CA PRO A 175 8.05 -11.80 30.92
C PRO A 175 8.90 -11.35 29.74
N LEU A 176 9.85 -12.20 29.33
CA LEU A 176 10.66 -11.95 28.15
C LEU A 176 9.75 -11.72 26.95
N PRO A 177 10.07 -10.76 26.07
CA PRO A 177 9.29 -10.53 24.87
C PRO A 177 9.19 -11.83 24.06
N PRO A 178 8.03 -12.10 23.43
CA PRO A 178 7.86 -13.29 22.61
C PRO A 178 8.91 -13.30 21.50
N LYS A 179 9.64 -14.40 21.38
CA LYS A 179 10.66 -14.58 20.35
C LYS A 179 9.98 -14.77 18.99
N ASP A 180 10.47 -14.08 17.95
CA ASP A 180 10.00 -14.27 16.57
C ASP A 180 10.63 -15.55 16.01
N THR A 181 9.89 -16.66 16.10
CA THR A 181 10.33 -17.98 15.66
C THR A 181 9.75 -18.36 14.29
N VAL A 182 10.44 -19.29 13.64
CA VAL A 182 10.05 -19.88 12.35
C VAL A 182 10.25 -21.39 12.40
N GLU A 183 9.25 -22.14 11.97
CA GLU A 183 9.34 -23.59 11.81
C GLU A 183 9.99 -23.92 10.47
N VAL A 184 11.10 -24.66 10.51
CA VAL A 184 11.86 -25.08 9.32
C VAL A 184 12.09 -26.58 9.34
N CYS A 185 12.27 -27.17 8.16
CA CYS A 185 12.65 -28.58 8.03
C CYS A 185 13.66 -28.76 6.89
N ARG A 186 14.56 -29.71 7.04
CA ARG A 186 15.58 -30.03 6.04
C ARG A 186 15.10 -31.17 5.16
N ASN A 187 15.16 -31.01 3.85
CA ASN A 187 14.80 -32.06 2.91
C ASN A 187 15.86 -33.18 2.92
N ASN A 188 15.42 -34.44 2.93
CA ASN A 188 16.27 -35.62 3.11
C ASN A 188 17.23 -35.83 1.92
N GLU A 189 16.81 -35.49 0.71
CA GLU A 189 17.60 -35.73 -0.51
C GLU A 189 18.56 -34.59 -0.81
N THR A 190 18.06 -33.35 -0.76
CA THR A 190 18.81 -32.15 -1.19
C THR A 190 19.58 -31.49 -0.05
N GLY A 191 19.21 -31.78 1.21
CA GLY A 191 19.75 -31.12 2.38
C GLY A 191 19.40 -29.63 2.49
N LYS A 192 18.55 -29.09 1.60
CA LYS A 192 18.08 -27.70 1.64
C LYS A 192 16.96 -27.54 2.68
N TYR A 193 16.86 -26.35 3.27
CA TYR A 193 15.80 -26.03 4.23
C TYR A 193 14.56 -25.45 3.54
N PHE A 194 13.42 -25.81 4.10
CA PHE A 194 12.09 -25.37 3.73
C PHE A 194 11.44 -24.75 4.96
N ILE A 195 10.61 -23.72 4.76
CA ILE A 195 9.80 -23.15 5.84
C ILE A 195 8.49 -23.92 5.89
N TYR A 196 8.15 -24.47 7.04
CA TYR A 196 6.91 -25.19 7.27
C TYR A 196 5.77 -24.21 7.57
N LEU A 197 4.59 -24.42 6.96
CA LEU A 197 3.43 -23.52 7.08
C LEU A 197 2.19 -24.19 7.70
N GLY A 198 2.27 -25.49 8.00
CA GLY A 198 1.16 -26.29 8.53
C GLY A 198 0.82 -27.52 7.68
N GLU A 199 0.07 -28.44 8.28
CA GLU A 199 -0.45 -29.65 7.61
C GLU A 199 -1.65 -29.33 6.73
N THR A 200 -1.79 -30.04 5.61
CA THR A 200 -2.99 -29.93 4.74
C THR A 200 -3.79 -31.23 4.73
N THR A 201 -3.11 -32.38 4.80
CA THR A 201 -3.70 -33.73 4.91
C THR A 201 -2.76 -34.63 5.70
N ASP A 202 -3.21 -35.82 6.13
CA ASP A 202 -2.44 -36.78 6.95
C ASP A 202 -1.05 -37.16 6.41
N LYS A 203 -0.76 -36.90 5.12
CA LYS A 203 0.51 -37.24 4.46
C LYS A 203 1.19 -36.08 3.77
N LYS A 204 0.59 -34.90 3.76
CA LYS A 204 1.13 -33.72 3.08
C LYS A 204 1.05 -32.49 3.95
N SER A 205 2.09 -31.68 3.86
CA SER A 205 2.15 -30.39 4.51
C SER A 205 2.53 -29.32 3.51
N ARG A 206 2.28 -28.06 3.88
CA ARG A 206 2.56 -26.90 3.05
C ARG A 206 3.91 -26.29 3.46
N TYR A 207 4.72 -25.99 2.45
CA TYR A 207 6.08 -25.48 2.64
C TYR A 207 6.39 -24.30 1.72
N ILE A 208 7.33 -23.45 2.12
CA ILE A 208 7.99 -22.49 1.24
C ILE A 208 9.33 -23.09 0.76
N THR A 209 9.46 -23.31 -0.54
CA THR A 209 10.67 -23.88 -1.17
C THR A 209 11.81 -22.86 -1.18
N PRO A 210 13.08 -23.29 -1.36
CA PRO A 210 14.24 -22.39 -1.47
C PRO A 210 14.08 -21.25 -2.49
N GLU A 211 13.30 -21.48 -3.53
CA GLU A 211 12.98 -20.51 -4.59
C GLU A 211 11.82 -19.55 -4.21
N GLY A 212 11.31 -19.60 -2.98
CA GLY A 212 10.23 -18.72 -2.51
C GLY A 212 8.81 -19.15 -2.94
N ASN A 213 8.65 -20.35 -3.49
CA ASN A 213 7.35 -20.88 -3.92
C ASN A 213 6.64 -21.61 -2.78
N ILE A 214 5.31 -21.55 -2.72
CA ILE A 214 4.52 -22.33 -1.78
C ILE A 214 4.11 -23.64 -2.45
N LYS A 215 4.41 -24.79 -1.84
CA LYS A 215 4.06 -26.12 -2.37
C LYS A 215 3.53 -27.04 -1.28
N GLU A 216 2.66 -27.96 -1.67
CA GLU A 216 2.23 -29.08 -0.84
C GLU A 216 3.08 -30.31 -1.18
N LEU A 217 3.83 -30.81 -0.20
CA LEU A 217 4.81 -31.88 -0.37
C LEU A 217 4.56 -32.97 0.67
N ALA A 218 4.98 -34.19 0.36
CA ALA A 218 4.83 -35.31 1.27
C ALA A 218 5.76 -35.12 2.49
N SER A 219 5.21 -35.27 3.70
CA SER A 219 5.93 -34.92 4.94
C SER A 219 7.11 -35.85 5.21
N ASN A 220 7.12 -37.06 4.63
CA ASN A 220 8.22 -38.02 4.71
C ASN A 220 9.46 -37.63 3.89
N LEU A 221 9.41 -36.57 3.08
CA LEU A 221 10.56 -36.04 2.33
C LEU A 221 11.49 -35.19 3.19
N PHE A 222 11.14 -34.96 4.46
CA PHE A 222 11.84 -34.03 5.33
C PHE A 222 12.27 -34.70 6.64
N HIS A 223 13.30 -34.13 7.25
CA HIS A 223 13.62 -34.35 8.66
C HIS A 223 12.56 -33.71 9.56
N GLN A 224 12.69 -33.92 10.87
CA GLN A 224 11.80 -33.34 11.88
C GLN A 224 11.72 -31.81 11.72
N ILE A 225 10.52 -31.26 11.97
CA ILE A 225 10.29 -29.81 12.01
C ILE A 225 11.00 -29.24 13.24
N GLU A 226 11.79 -28.20 13.02
CA GLU A 226 12.53 -27.49 14.06
C GLU A 226 12.01 -26.06 14.15
N GLU A 227 11.62 -25.63 15.34
CA GLU A 227 11.33 -24.23 15.61
C GLU A 227 12.63 -23.50 15.93
N GLN A 228 13.00 -22.52 15.11
CA GLN A 228 14.23 -21.77 15.27
C GLN A 228 13.98 -20.26 15.33
N ASP A 229 14.87 -19.56 16.01
CA ASP A 229 14.90 -18.11 16.03
C ASP A 229 15.13 -17.55 14.61
N LYS A 230 14.34 -16.55 14.24
CA LYS A 230 14.37 -15.98 12.89
C LYS A 230 15.69 -15.29 12.56
N GLU A 231 16.30 -14.57 13.50
CA GLU A 231 17.59 -13.93 13.25
C GLU A 231 18.69 -14.98 13.08
N PHE A 232 18.63 -16.06 13.86
CA PHE A 232 19.55 -17.17 13.73
C PHE A 232 19.50 -17.81 12.33
N ILE A 233 18.32 -18.20 11.83
CA ILE A 233 18.21 -18.86 10.52
C ILE A 233 18.62 -17.97 9.35
N LEU A 234 18.38 -16.65 9.44
CA LEU A 234 18.79 -15.67 8.43
C LEU A 234 20.31 -15.47 8.47
N THR A 235 20.89 -15.34 9.66
CA THR A 235 22.34 -15.15 9.86
C THR A 235 23.12 -16.38 9.38
N LYS A 236 22.61 -17.58 9.63
CA LYS A 236 23.20 -18.85 9.18
C LYS A 236 22.86 -19.18 7.73
N LYS A 237 22.06 -18.35 7.05
CA LYS A 237 21.58 -18.54 5.67
C LYS A 237 20.95 -19.93 5.47
N LEU A 238 20.22 -20.41 6.48
CA LEU A 238 19.49 -21.67 6.36
C LEU A 238 18.31 -21.49 5.41
N ILE A 239 17.67 -20.32 5.44
CA ILE A 239 16.63 -19.93 4.49
C ILE A 239 17.12 -18.81 3.57
N THR A 240 16.55 -18.75 2.37
CA THR A 240 16.82 -17.71 1.39
C THR A 240 16.04 -16.42 1.69
N ARG A 241 16.43 -15.32 1.03
CA ARG A 241 15.72 -14.05 1.14
C ARG A 241 14.31 -14.18 0.56
N GLU A 242 14.18 -14.88 -0.55
CA GLU A 242 12.93 -15.15 -1.25
C GLU A 242 11.96 -15.93 -0.35
N GLN A 243 12.46 -16.92 0.40
CA GLN A 243 11.69 -17.64 1.41
C GLN A 243 11.18 -16.72 2.52
N HIS A 244 12.03 -15.84 3.03
CA HIS A 244 11.68 -14.92 4.11
C HIS A 244 10.64 -13.87 3.68
N GLU A 245 10.82 -13.27 2.50
CA GLU A 245 9.85 -12.33 1.92
C GLU A 245 8.49 -13.02 1.71
N LYS A 246 8.49 -14.26 1.24
CA LYS A 246 7.26 -15.05 1.08
C LYS A 246 6.59 -15.38 2.41
N LEU A 247 7.35 -15.68 3.45
CA LEU A 247 6.81 -15.92 4.79
C LEU A 247 6.12 -14.68 5.35
N ILE A 248 6.71 -13.49 5.18
CA ILE A 248 6.09 -12.22 5.60
C ILE A 248 4.75 -12.03 4.88
N PHE A 249 4.72 -12.26 3.57
CA PHE A 249 3.49 -12.17 2.78
C PHE A 249 2.43 -13.17 3.27
N TYR A 250 2.83 -14.42 3.52
CA TYR A 250 1.93 -15.48 3.99
C TYR A 250 1.35 -15.16 5.38
N LYS A 251 2.17 -14.73 6.34
CA LYS A 251 1.71 -14.30 7.67
C LYS A 251 0.70 -13.15 7.57
N LYS A 252 0.96 -12.15 6.71
CA LYS A 252 0.02 -11.04 6.47
C LYS A 252 -1.31 -11.50 5.88
N ALA A 253 -1.29 -12.44 4.93
CA ALA A 253 -2.51 -12.99 4.35
C ALA A 253 -3.34 -13.76 5.38
N LEU A 254 -2.70 -14.57 6.23
CA LEU A 254 -3.38 -15.27 7.32
C LEU A 254 -3.97 -14.32 8.36
N SER A 255 -3.28 -13.22 8.67
CA SER A 255 -3.83 -12.17 9.53
C SER A 255 -5.08 -11.54 8.95
N ASN A 256 -5.23 -11.49 7.62
CA ASN A 256 -6.43 -10.94 6.99
C ASN A 256 -7.61 -11.94 6.98
N ASP A 257 -7.34 -13.25 6.90
CA ASP A 257 -8.39 -14.29 6.89
C ASP A 257 -8.92 -14.64 8.29
N VAL A 258 -8.12 -14.43 9.35
CA VAL A 258 -8.50 -14.78 10.73
C VAL A 258 -9.18 -13.62 11.48
N THR A 259 -9.28 -12.43 10.89
CA THR A 259 -9.83 -11.24 11.57
C THR A 259 -11.18 -10.76 11.02
N ASN A 260 -12.24 -11.52 11.32
CA ASN A 260 -13.47 -10.96 11.95
C ASN A 260 -13.26 -10.74 13.47
N ILE A 261 -12.03 -10.90 13.94
CA ILE A 261 -11.54 -10.57 15.27
C ILE A 261 -10.68 -9.32 15.11
N ILE A 262 -11.19 -8.20 15.61
CA ILE A 262 -10.55 -6.88 15.63
C ILE A 262 -9.05 -7.02 15.95
N PRO A 263 -8.14 -6.63 15.03
CA PRO A 263 -6.72 -6.62 15.31
C PRO A 263 -6.47 -5.73 16.52
N HIS A 264 -5.80 -6.25 17.54
CA HIS A 264 -5.22 -5.37 18.56
C HIS A 264 -4.14 -4.53 17.86
N PRO A 265 -4.31 -3.20 17.74
CA PRO A 265 -3.48 -2.39 16.88
C PRO A 265 -2.07 -2.34 17.45
N GLN A 266 -1.07 -2.66 16.63
CA GLN A 266 0.14 -1.84 16.71
C GLN A 266 -0.30 -0.42 16.37
N GLU A 267 0.04 0.53 17.24
CA GLU A 267 -0.39 1.94 17.28
C GLU A 267 -0.10 2.71 15.99
N GLN A 268 -0.76 2.36 14.88
CA GLN A 268 -0.92 3.29 13.78
C GLN A 268 -1.87 4.37 14.27
N GLU A 269 -1.34 5.58 14.44
CA GLU A 269 -2.15 6.72 14.85
C GLU A 269 -3.39 6.80 13.98
N GLU A 270 -4.54 6.71 14.63
CA GLU A 270 -5.83 6.82 13.99
C GLU A 270 -5.91 8.11 13.15
N PRO A 271 -6.35 8.04 11.87
CA PRO A 271 -6.43 9.21 11.01
C PRO A 271 -7.20 10.35 11.67
N GLY A 272 -6.66 11.57 11.62
CA GLY A 272 -7.24 12.71 12.35
C GLY A 272 -8.71 13.01 12.02
N TYR A 273 -9.19 12.62 10.83
CA TYR A 273 -10.60 12.76 10.49
C TYR A 273 -11.50 11.80 11.29
N ILE A 274 -11.06 10.57 11.59
CA ILE A 274 -11.82 9.62 12.41
C ILE A 274 -12.01 10.19 13.82
N LYS A 275 -10.93 10.68 14.45
CA LYS A 275 -10.99 11.36 15.76
C LYS A 275 -11.98 12.52 15.77
N LYS A 276 -12.00 13.33 14.71
CA LYS A 276 -12.93 14.46 14.56
C LYS A 276 -14.38 14.01 14.48
N TYR A 277 -14.70 13.03 13.63
CA TYR A 277 -16.07 12.55 13.45
C TYR A 277 -16.56 11.73 14.65
N ARG A 278 -15.67 11.03 15.37
CA ARG A 278 -16.03 10.35 16.62
C ARG A 278 -16.51 11.33 17.69
N LYS A 279 -15.81 12.45 17.89
CA LYS A 279 -16.26 13.52 18.79
C LYS A 279 -17.62 14.12 18.38
N MET A 280 -17.95 14.11 17.08
CA MET A 280 -19.24 14.60 16.62
C MET A 280 -20.40 13.69 17.03
N ILE A 281 -20.17 12.39 17.28
CA ILE A 281 -21.20 11.46 17.76
C ILE A 281 -21.77 11.88 19.11
N GLU A 282 -20.97 12.58 19.93
CA GLU A 282 -21.41 13.12 21.23
C GLU A 282 -22.43 14.26 21.08
N ASN A 283 -22.50 14.91 19.91
CA ASN A 283 -23.49 15.93 19.60
C ASN A 283 -24.67 15.32 18.84
N PRO A 284 -25.90 15.33 19.39
CA PRO A 284 -27.07 14.71 18.78
C PRO A 284 -27.49 15.34 17.43
N ASP A 285 -27.13 16.59 17.17
CA ASP A 285 -27.50 17.33 15.95
C ASP A 285 -26.43 17.21 14.85
N SER A 286 -25.39 16.40 15.08
CA SER A 286 -24.36 16.16 14.10
C SER A 286 -24.78 15.14 13.04
N ILE A 287 -24.12 15.19 11.89
CA ILE A 287 -24.33 14.23 10.79
C ILE A 287 -24.22 12.77 11.27
N PRO A 288 -23.13 12.32 11.94
CA PRO A 288 -23.02 10.91 12.35
C PRO A 288 -24.09 10.52 13.38
N SER A 289 -24.52 11.40 14.28
CA SER A 289 -25.56 11.11 15.27
C SER A 289 -26.94 10.96 14.63
N ILE A 290 -27.31 11.89 13.75
CA ILE A 290 -28.56 11.82 12.98
C ILE A 290 -28.57 10.59 12.07
N MET A 291 -27.44 10.30 11.42
CA MET A 291 -27.29 9.12 10.58
C MET A 291 -27.47 7.83 11.38
N LEU A 292 -26.83 7.72 12.55
CA LEU A 292 -26.98 6.58 13.44
C LEU A 292 -28.44 6.42 13.91
N LYS A 293 -29.12 7.53 14.24
CA LYS A 293 -30.54 7.53 14.61
C LYS A 293 -31.40 6.96 13.49
N LEU A 294 -31.24 7.42 12.25
CA LEU A 294 -31.99 6.93 11.09
C LEU A 294 -31.74 5.43 10.84
N ILE A 295 -30.50 4.97 10.98
CA ILE A 295 -30.15 3.55 10.81
C ILE A 295 -30.77 2.70 11.93
N LYS A 296 -30.74 3.19 13.18
CA LYS A 296 -31.32 2.51 14.33
C LYS A 296 -32.85 2.40 14.23
N GLU A 297 -33.52 3.45 13.75
CA GLU A 297 -34.97 3.46 13.51
C GLU A 297 -35.37 2.52 12.36
N ALA A 298 -34.59 2.46 11.29
CA ALA A 298 -34.87 1.59 10.14
C ALA A 298 -34.48 0.13 10.37
N GLY A 299 -33.54 -0.15 11.28
CA GLY A 299 -32.90 -1.45 11.47
C GLY A 299 -31.94 -1.83 10.34
N LYS A 300 -32.39 -1.73 9.09
CA LYS A 300 -31.62 -1.94 7.86
C LYS A 300 -32.08 -0.96 6.78
N ILE A 301 -31.16 -0.21 6.18
CA ILE A 301 -31.45 0.83 5.18
C ILE A 301 -30.45 0.79 4.01
N PRO A 302 -30.89 0.85 2.75
CA PRO A 302 -29.99 1.05 1.61
C PRO A 302 -29.28 2.41 1.67
N TRP A 303 -28.03 2.46 1.23
CA TRP A 303 -27.24 3.69 1.28
C TRP A 303 -27.87 4.85 0.50
N LYS A 304 -28.44 4.55 -0.68
CA LYS A 304 -29.20 5.51 -1.49
C LYS A 304 -30.34 6.18 -0.71
N ASP A 305 -31.08 5.40 0.08
CA ASP A 305 -32.24 5.90 0.84
C ASP A 305 -31.81 6.68 2.08
N LEU A 306 -30.73 6.25 2.73
CA LEU A 306 -30.12 6.99 3.82
C LEU A 306 -29.60 8.36 3.37
N LYS A 307 -28.86 8.42 2.24
CA LYS A 307 -28.41 9.70 1.65
C LYS A 307 -29.61 10.59 1.34
N LYS A 308 -30.63 10.05 0.67
CA LYS A 308 -31.84 10.79 0.32
C LYS A 308 -32.50 11.39 1.56
N SER A 309 -32.61 10.62 2.64
CA SER A 309 -33.18 11.09 3.91
C SER A 309 -32.36 12.22 4.53
N LEU A 310 -31.02 12.10 4.55
CA LEU A 310 -30.12 13.12 5.07
C LEU A 310 -30.20 14.43 4.28
N ILE A 311 -30.28 14.34 2.95
CA ILE A 311 -30.38 15.52 2.07
C ILE A 311 -31.76 16.18 2.20
N GLN A 312 -32.84 15.39 2.10
CA GLN A 312 -34.20 15.93 2.03
C GLN A 312 -34.74 16.39 3.38
N LYS A 313 -34.49 15.65 4.46
CA LYS A 313 -35.04 15.96 5.79
C LYS A 313 -34.16 16.90 6.61
N TYR A 314 -32.85 16.85 6.43
CA TYR A 314 -31.88 17.58 7.25
C TYR A 314 -31.07 18.61 6.45
N ASN A 315 -31.37 18.78 5.16
CA ASN A 315 -30.73 19.76 4.27
C ASN A 315 -29.20 19.62 4.20
N TYR A 316 -28.68 18.40 4.33
CA TYR A 316 -27.25 18.13 4.16
C TYR A 316 -26.86 18.11 2.68
N LYS A 317 -25.63 18.53 2.38
CA LYS A 317 -25.06 18.44 1.02
C LYS A 317 -24.50 17.04 0.77
N ASP A 318 -24.74 16.51 -0.43
CA ASP A 318 -24.05 15.31 -0.89
C ASP A 318 -22.54 15.59 -0.99
N SER A 319 -21.78 15.01 -0.06
CA SER A 319 -20.37 15.32 0.12
C SER A 319 -19.65 14.20 0.86
N GLY A 320 -18.32 14.26 0.87
CA GLY A 320 -17.48 13.27 1.56
C GLY A 320 -17.74 13.15 3.07
N SER A 321 -18.42 14.11 3.70
CA SER A 321 -18.78 14.05 5.12
C SER A 321 -19.77 12.94 5.44
N LEU A 322 -20.67 12.60 4.50
CA LEU A 322 -21.61 11.50 4.68
C LEU A 322 -20.88 10.15 4.68
N GLY A 323 -19.92 10.00 3.76
CA GLY A 323 -19.06 8.81 3.70
C GLY A 323 -18.16 8.66 4.92
N ALA A 324 -17.53 9.75 5.37
CA ALA A 324 -16.70 9.76 6.58
C ALA A 324 -17.51 9.42 7.84
N SER A 325 -18.73 9.94 7.97
CA SER A 325 -19.62 9.65 9.10
C SER A 325 -19.99 8.17 9.17
N ILE A 326 -20.38 7.57 8.04
CA ILE A 326 -20.62 6.12 7.95
C ILE A 326 -19.40 5.33 8.39
N ARG A 327 -18.21 5.72 7.91
CA ARG A 327 -16.99 4.97 8.17
C ARG A 327 -16.64 4.94 9.65
N VAL A 328 -16.84 6.05 10.36
CA VAL A 328 -16.66 6.09 11.83
C VAL A 328 -17.66 5.19 12.54
N LEU A 329 -18.94 5.24 12.16
CA LEU A 329 -19.96 4.37 12.77
C LEU A 329 -19.66 2.88 12.56
N GLU A 330 -19.09 2.51 11.42
CA GLU A 330 -18.67 1.13 11.12
C GLU A 330 -17.44 0.73 11.95
N ILE A 331 -16.40 1.58 12.02
CA ILE A 331 -15.18 1.32 12.80
C ILE A 331 -15.50 1.17 14.28
N ASP A 332 -16.39 2.01 14.82
CA ASP A 332 -16.79 1.99 16.22
C ASP A 332 -17.84 0.90 16.52
N GLY A 333 -18.16 0.06 15.53
CA GLY A 333 -19.03 -1.11 15.70
C GLY A 333 -20.51 -0.79 15.85
N HIS A 334 -20.96 0.44 15.61
CA HIS A 334 -22.37 0.84 15.71
C HIS A 334 -23.22 0.30 14.56
N ILE A 335 -22.60 0.02 13.40
CA ILE A 335 -23.30 -0.46 12.19
C ILE A 335 -22.50 -1.55 11.49
N LYS A 336 -23.17 -2.30 10.62
CA LYS A 336 -22.59 -3.24 9.66
C LYS A 336 -23.00 -2.86 8.24
N ILE A 337 -22.04 -2.87 7.33
CA ILE A 337 -22.25 -2.58 5.90
C ILE A 337 -22.10 -3.88 5.10
N SER A 338 -23.01 -4.09 4.16
CA SER A 338 -22.97 -5.22 3.22
C SER A 338 -23.23 -4.74 1.80
N GLY A 339 -22.59 -5.35 0.80
CA GLY A 339 -22.70 -4.93 -0.61
C GLY A 339 -21.71 -3.83 -1.00
N ARG A 340 -21.87 -3.30 -2.23
CA ARG A 340 -20.98 -2.29 -2.83
C ARG A 340 -21.79 -1.16 -3.47
N GLY A 341 -21.16 -0.01 -3.69
CA GLY A 341 -21.76 1.13 -4.38
C GLY A 341 -22.94 1.76 -3.63
N ASP A 342 -23.93 2.26 -4.39
CA ASP A 342 -25.13 2.89 -3.84
C ASP A 342 -26.18 1.87 -3.36
N ASP A 343 -26.06 0.61 -3.78
CA ASP A 343 -26.93 -0.51 -3.37
C ASP A 343 -26.46 -1.18 -2.08
N ARG A 344 -25.36 -0.72 -1.49
CA ARG A 344 -24.89 -1.24 -0.19
C ARG A 344 -25.96 -1.02 0.89
N SER A 345 -26.17 -2.04 1.71
CA SER A 345 -27.14 -2.04 2.79
C SER A 345 -26.45 -1.87 4.13
N ILE A 346 -26.99 -0.98 4.95
CA ILE A 346 -26.44 -0.58 6.24
C ILE A 346 -27.42 -1.05 7.32
N SER A 347 -26.91 -1.80 8.29
CA SER A 347 -27.70 -2.35 9.40
C SER A 347 -27.15 -1.94 10.74
N TYR A 348 -28.02 -1.73 11.72
CA TYR A 348 -27.62 -1.42 13.09
C TYR A 348 -27.00 -2.64 13.77
N SER A 349 -25.86 -2.45 14.44
CA SER A 349 -25.23 -3.45 15.30
C SER A 349 -25.58 -3.14 16.76
N LYS A 350 -26.08 -4.15 17.48
CA LYS A 350 -26.39 -4.03 18.91
C LYS A 350 -25.15 -3.96 19.76
#